data_AF-A0A142X122-F1
#
_entry.id   AF-A0A142X122-F1
#
_cell.length_a   1.000
_cell.length_b   1.000
_cell.length_c   1.000
_cell.angle_alpha   90.00
_cell.angle_beta   90.00
_cell.angle_gamma   90.00
#
_symmetry.space_group_name_H-M   'P 1'
#
loop_
_entity.id
_entity.type
_entity.pdbx_description
1 polymer ?
#
loop_
_entity_poly.entity_id
_entity_poly.type
_entity_poly.pdbx_seq_one_letter_code
_entity_poly.pdbx_strand_id
1 'polypeptide(L)' 'MKTAERLNHDQFDLLCRAADVGGLATLEELSDVLEGEANHLPRAEVAARHLIQEGFLQKIGELYRITRSGKKSLR' A
#
# COMPACT_ATOMS: atom_id res chain seq x y z
N MET A 1 14.97 13.81 1.06
CA MET A 1 14.27 12.60 0.56
C MET A 1 13.76 11.86 1.78
N LYS A 2 12.45 11.64 1.94
CA LYS A 2 11.92 10.80 3.02
C LYS A 2 12.09 9.35 2.58
N THR A 3 13.11 8.67 3.07
CA THR A 3 13.35 7.23 2.90
C THR A 3 12.27 6.43 3.64
N ALA A 4 12.01 5.20 3.20
CA ALA A 4 10.96 4.29 3.71
C ALA A 4 11.11 3.87 5.19
N GLU A 5 12.03 4.46 5.94
CA GLU A 5 12.35 4.18 7.35
C GLU A 5 11.21 4.46 8.35
N ARG A 6 10.05 4.94 7.86
CA ARG A 6 8.85 5.20 8.66
C ARG A 6 7.67 4.30 8.36
N LEU A 7 7.78 3.38 7.38
CA LEU A 7 6.69 2.47 7.07
C LEU A 7 6.61 1.38 8.13
N ASN A 8 5.42 1.15 8.68
CA ASN A 8 5.17 -0.06 9.47
C ASN A 8 5.06 -1.28 8.55
N HIS A 9 5.01 -2.48 9.14
CA HIS A 9 4.98 -3.74 8.38
C HIS A 9 3.83 -3.77 7.36
N ASP A 10 2.60 -3.49 7.80
CA ASP A 10 1.42 -3.46 6.94
C ASP A 10 1.54 -2.47 5.78
N GLN A 11 2.07 -1.28 6.02
CA GLN A 11 2.29 -0.28 4.98
C GLN A 11 3.35 -0.73 3.98
N PHE A 12 4.41 -1.39 4.46
CA PHE A 12 5.45 -1.92 3.61
C PHE A 12 4.91 -3.04 2.72
N ASP A 13 4.24 -4.03 3.30
CA ASP A 13 3.67 -5.18 2.58
C ASP A 13 2.64 -4.74 1.55
N LEU A 14 1.75 -3.83 1.93
CA LEU A 14 0.71 -3.31 1.05
C LEU A 14 1.29 -2.48 -0.10
N LEU A 15 2.39 -1.74 0.15
CA LEU A 15 3.11 -1.01 -0.89
C LEU A 15 3.86 -1.96 -1.84
N CYS A 16 4.51 -3.01 -1.32
CA CYS A 16 5.14 -4.06 -2.11
C CYS A 16 4.10 -4.76 -3.00
N ARG A 17 2.96 -5.15 -2.44
CA ARG A 17 1.86 -5.76 -3.19
C ARG A 17 1.36 -4.87 -4.31
N ALA A 18 1.18 -3.57 -4.05
CA ALA A 18 0.79 -2.61 -5.08
C ALA A 18 1.87 -2.44 -6.18
N ALA A 19 3.14 -2.61 -5.84
CA ALA A 19 4.24 -2.61 -6.80
C ALA A 19 4.20 -3.84 -7.70
N ASP A 20 3.96 -5.01 -7.13
CA ASP A 20 3.89 -6.30 -7.83
C ASP A 20 2.71 -6.36 -8.79
N VAL A 21 1.54 -5.86 -8.39
CA VAL A 21 0.38 -5.74 -9.29
C VAL A 21 0.70 -4.81 -10.46
N GLY A 22 1.46 -3.74 -10.23
CA GLY A 22 1.93 -2.81 -11.27
C GLY A 22 0.85 -1.95 -11.93
N GLY A 23 -0.43 -2.18 -11.60
CA GLY A 23 -1.62 -1.55 -12.16
C GLY A 23 -2.62 -1.07 -11.09
N LEU A 24 -3.90 -1.15 -11.41
CA LEU A 24 -5.01 -0.86 -10.49
C LEU A 24 -5.38 -2.14 -9.73
N ALA A 25 -5.62 -2.02 -8.42
CA ALA A 25 -6.03 -3.13 -7.55
C ALA A 25 -7.13 -2.68 -6.57
N THR A 26 -8.00 -3.58 -6.13
CA THR A 26 -8.92 -3.30 -5.01
C THR A 26 -8.18 -3.35 -3.67
N LEU A 27 -8.83 -2.86 -2.61
CA LEU A 27 -8.24 -2.96 -1.27
C LEU A 27 -8.14 -4.42 -0.81
N GLU A 28 -9.10 -5.28 -1.18
CA GLU A 28 -9.03 -6.72 -0.89
C GLU A 28 -7.77 -7.33 -1.50
N GLU A 29 -7.53 -7.13 -2.80
CA GLU A 29 -6.37 -7.70 -3.53
C GLU A 29 -5.02 -7.23 -2.96
N LEU A 30 -4.99 -6.01 -2.42
CA LEU A 30 -3.81 -5.46 -1.76
C LEU A 30 -3.64 -6.00 -0.33
N SER A 31 -4.72 -6.40 0.33
CA SER A 31 -4.71 -6.90 1.71
C SER A 31 -4.32 -8.38 1.82
N ASP A 32 -4.34 -9.13 0.72
CA ASP A 32 -4.04 -10.57 0.68
C ASP A 32 -2.65 -10.94 1.19
N VAL A 33 -1.71 -9.98 1.21
CA VAL A 33 -0.34 -10.19 1.72
C VAL A 33 -0.20 -9.94 3.22
N LEU A 34 -1.22 -9.40 3.88
CA LEU A 34 -1.12 -9.07 5.30
C LEU A 34 -1.27 -10.33 6.16
N GLU A 35 -0.26 -10.61 6.99
CA GLU A 35 -0.30 -11.74 7.91
C GLU A 35 -1.28 -11.52 9.08
N GLY A 36 -1.97 -12.60 9.50
CA GLY A 36 -2.87 -12.66 10.67
C GLY A 36 -4.31 -13.08 10.36
N GLU A 37 -4.91 -13.91 11.22
CA GLU A 37 -6.20 -14.60 10.99
C GLU A 37 -7.45 -13.70 10.96
N ALA A 38 -7.39 -12.46 11.45
CA ALA A 38 -8.54 -11.56 11.46
C ALA A 38 -8.14 -10.09 11.32
N ASN A 39 -8.99 -9.30 10.63
CA ASN A 39 -8.89 -7.84 10.45
C ASN A 39 -7.83 -7.32 9.44
N HIS A 40 -7.50 -8.09 8.39
CA HIS A 40 -6.62 -7.61 7.32
C HIS A 40 -7.22 -6.39 6.59
N LEU A 41 -8.54 -6.34 6.34
CA LEU A 41 -9.18 -5.23 5.62
C LEU A 41 -9.13 -3.88 6.38
N PRO A 42 -9.52 -3.78 7.67
CA PRO A 42 -9.38 -2.54 8.41
C PRO A 42 -7.92 -2.06 8.53
N ARG A 43 -6.98 -2.98 8.72
CA ARG A 43 -5.54 -2.67 8.75
C ARG A 43 -5.06 -2.16 7.39
N ALA A 44 -5.45 -2.84 6.32
CA ALA A 44 -5.16 -2.43 4.95
C ALA A 44 -5.72 -1.03 4.66
N GLU A 45 -6.92 -0.71 5.14
CA GLU A 45 -7.51 0.62 4.94
C GLU A 45 -6.69 1.72 5.64
N VAL A 46 -6.29 1.49 6.89
CA VAL A 46 -5.44 2.42 7.65
C VAL A 46 -4.08 2.58 6.95
N ALA A 47 -3.44 1.48 6.56
CA ALA A 47 -2.17 1.49 5.85
C ALA A 47 -2.28 2.23 4.51
N ALA A 48 -3.28 1.93 3.69
CA ALA A 48 -3.53 2.57 2.41
C ALA A 48 -3.76 4.08 2.57
N ARG A 49 -4.51 4.50 3.58
CA ARG A 49 -4.74 5.92 3.89
C ARG A 49 -3.44 6.67 4.18
N HIS A 50 -2.56 6.09 4.99
CA HIS A 50 -1.26 6.67 5.28
C HIS A 50 -0.35 6.72 4.04
N LEU A 51 -0.31 5.65 3.25
CA LEU A 51 0.46 5.60 2.01
C LEU A 51 -0.04 6.62 0.97
N ILE A 52 -1.35 6.91 0.93
CA ILE A 52 -1.92 7.97 0.10
C ILE A 52 -1.49 9.35 0.60
N GLN A 53 -1.54 9.58 1.92
CA GLN A 53 -1.12 10.84 2.54
C GLN A 53 0.36 11.15 2.28
N GLU A 54 1.24 10.13 2.31
CA GLU A 54 2.66 10.29 1.99
C GLU A 54 2.94 10.27 0.47
N GLY A 55 1.92 10.06 -0.37
CA GLY A 55 2.02 10.11 -1.83
C GLY A 55 2.63 8.86 -2.47
N PHE A 56 2.67 7.73 -1.77
CA PHE A 56 3.16 6.45 -2.28
C PHE A 56 2.08 5.64 -3.00
N LEU A 57 0.81 5.79 -2.59
CA LEU A 57 -0.35 5.25 -3.28
C LEU A 57 -1.27 6.37 -3.79
N GLN A 58 -2.10 6.03 -4.77
CA GLN A 58 -3.18 6.88 -5.27
C GLN A 58 -4.46 6.06 -5.32
N LYS A 59 -5.58 6.63 -4.83
CA LYS A 59 -6.93 6.07 -4.99
C LYS A 59 -7.61 6.66 -6.24
N ILE A 60 -8.20 5.81 -7.08
CA ILE A 60 -8.91 6.14 -8.33
C ILE A 60 -10.24 5.39 -8.30
N GLY A 61 -11.32 6.09 -7.93
CA GLY A 61 -12.59 5.42 -7.60
C GLY A 61 -12.38 4.48 -6.41
N GLU A 62 -12.76 3.20 -6.55
CA GLU A 62 -12.52 2.17 -5.53
C GLU A 62 -11.18 1.42 -5.69
N LEU A 63 -10.37 1.81 -6.68
CA LEU A 63 -9.11 1.13 -6.97
C LEU A 63 -7.91 1.94 -6.46
N TYR A 64 -6.83 1.23 -6.20
CA TYR A 64 -5.56 1.75 -5.70
C TYR A 64 -4.47 1.47 -6.73
N ARG A 65 -3.51 2.39 -6.83
CA ARG A 65 -2.34 2.26 -7.70
C ARG A 65 -1.11 2.83 -7.02
N ILE A 66 0.03 2.16 -7.18
CA ILE A 66 1.31 2.68 -6.73
C ILE A 66 1.77 3.89 -7.58
N THR A 67 2.25 4.94 -6.91
CA THR A 67 2.78 6.13 -7.58
C THR A 67 4.23 5.93 -8.01
N ARG A 68 4.75 6.85 -8.83
CA ARG A 68 6.20 6.87 -9.14
C ARG A 68 7.05 7.05 -7.88
N SER A 69 6.56 7.80 -6.89
CA SER A 69 7.25 8.00 -5.61
C SER A 69 7.26 6.72 -4.79
N GLY A 70 6.13 6.00 -4.71
CA GLY A 70 6.05 4.69 -4.03
C GLY A 70 6.98 3.65 -4.66
N LYS A 71 7.06 3.61 -6.01
CA LYS A 71 8.02 2.71 -6.69
C LYS A 71 9.48 3.05 -6.38
N LYS A 72 9.80 4.33 -6.14
CA LYS A 72 11.16 4.77 -5.78
C LYS A 72 11.50 4.48 -4.32
N SER A 73 10.53 4.47 -3.41
CA SER A 73 10.80 4.20 -1.99
C SER A 73 11.11 2.74 -1.68
N LEU A 74 10.82 1.82 -2.62
CA LEU A 74 11.16 0.39 -2.52
C LEU A 74 12.56 0.05 -3.08
N ARG A 75 13.33 1.05 -3.54
CA ARG A 75 14.66 0.87 -4.17
C ARG A 75 15.77 1.51 -3.35
#